data_AF-A0A4P6AL60-F1
#
_entry.id   AF-A0A4P6AL60-F1
#
_cell.length_a   1.000
_cell.length_b   1.000
_cell.length_c   1.000
_cell.angle_alpha   90.00
_cell.angle_beta   90.00
_cell.angle_gamma   90.00
#
_symmetry.space_group_name_H-M   'P 1'
#
loop_
_entity.id
_entity.type
_entity.pdbx_description
1 polymer ?
#
loop_
_entity_poly.entity_id
_entity_poly.type
_entity_poly.pdbx_seq_one_letter_code
_entity_poly.pdbx_strand_id
1 'polypeptide(L)'
;MFGFFKTKNFEPDFPIFELDESRDTVFEKLSTFAEVVTVSNPSEDVDLEYAAESDITRISIGFVGNSICYLNYLTSKHNSNEKQRANKLLWFLNHYGKLGEYDEPLDTGYLLVFNNRSNHFSVVFGLHKGPVRINKLSQGSHDV
;
A
#
# COMPACT_ATOMS: atom_id res chain seq x y z
N MET A 1 -7.01 -33.44 12.93
CA MET A 1 -7.92 -32.33 13.31
C MET A 1 -7.10 -31.05 13.32
N PHE A 2 -7.01 -30.34 12.20
CA PHE A 2 -6.20 -29.12 12.09
C PHE A 2 -7.03 -27.94 12.62
N GLY A 3 -6.67 -27.45 13.80
CA GLY A 3 -7.26 -26.25 14.37
C GLY A 3 -6.86 -25.05 13.53
N PHE A 4 -7.82 -24.47 12.81
CA PHE A 4 -7.70 -23.16 12.20
C PHE A 4 -7.58 -22.11 13.31
N PHE A 5 -6.36 -21.86 13.77
CA PHE A 5 -6.06 -20.62 14.48
C PHE A 5 -6.28 -19.47 13.51
N LYS A 6 -7.47 -18.84 13.57
CA LYS A 6 -7.67 -17.54 12.93
C LYS A 6 -6.66 -16.59 13.54
N THR A 7 -5.71 -16.12 12.75
CA THR A 7 -4.78 -15.06 13.16
C THR A 7 -5.61 -13.87 13.62
N LYS A 8 -5.45 -13.49 14.90
CA LYS A 8 -6.22 -12.40 15.50
C LYS A 8 -5.78 -11.03 14.95
N ASN A 9 -4.53 -10.96 14.51
CA ASN A 9 -3.87 -9.78 13.97
C ASN A 9 -3.61 -9.96 12.48
N PHE A 10 -3.67 -8.87 11.71
CA PHE A 10 -3.26 -8.90 10.30
C PHE A 10 -1.75 -9.09 10.23
N GLU A 11 -1.31 -9.99 9.35
CA GLU A 11 0.08 -10.18 9.00
C GLU A 11 0.11 -10.54 7.50
N PRO A 12 0.81 -9.77 6.66
CA PRO A 12 0.90 -10.06 5.24
C PRO A 12 1.76 -11.30 4.99
N ASP A 13 1.22 -12.20 4.17
CA ASP A 13 1.87 -13.39 3.60
C ASP A 13 2.34 -13.12 2.16
N PHE A 14 2.55 -11.85 1.85
CA PHE A 14 2.98 -11.31 0.57
C PHE A 14 4.02 -10.21 0.83
N PRO A 15 4.88 -9.87 -0.14
CA PRO A 15 5.95 -8.92 0.09
C PRO A 15 5.39 -7.52 0.37
N ILE A 16 6.03 -6.85 1.32
CA ILE A 16 5.83 -5.44 1.62
C ILE A 16 7.08 -4.68 1.18
N PHE A 17 6.90 -3.44 0.73
CA PHE A 17 7.93 -2.63 0.08
C PHE A 17 8.10 -1.32 0.81
N GLU A 18 9.34 -0.87 0.99
CA GLU A 18 9.62 0.47 1.48
C GLU A 18 9.57 1.48 0.33
N LEU A 19 9.20 2.73 0.63
CA LEU A 19 9.03 3.79 -0.38
C LEU A 19 10.34 4.27 -1.03
N ASP A 20 11.48 3.90 -0.46
CA ASP A 20 12.83 4.20 -0.95
C ASP A 20 13.50 3.01 -1.64
N GLU A 21 12.81 1.87 -1.79
CA GLU A 21 13.34 0.73 -2.53
C GLU A 21 13.61 1.07 -4.00
N SER A 22 14.73 0.57 -4.51
CA SER A 22 15.11 0.74 -5.90
C SER A 22 14.19 -0.07 -6.83
N ARG A 23 14.04 0.39 -8.08
CA ARG A 23 13.26 -0.31 -9.10
C ARG A 23 13.71 -1.77 -9.29
N ASP A 24 15.02 -2.03 -9.29
CA ASP A 24 15.57 -3.37 -9.49
C ASP A 24 15.23 -4.28 -8.31
N THR A 25 15.41 -3.78 -7.07
CA THR A 25 15.01 -4.50 -5.85
C THR A 25 13.51 -4.81 -5.84
N VAL A 26 12.68 -3.84 -6.25
CA VAL A 26 11.24 -4.04 -6.38
C VAL A 26 10.93 -5.15 -7.38
N PHE A 27 11.54 -5.10 -8.57
CA PHE A 27 11.30 -6.09 -9.62
C PHE A 27 11.70 -7.50 -9.17
N GLU A 28 12.86 -7.67 -8.53
CA GLU A 28 13.33 -8.95 -8.00
C GLU A 28 12.38 -9.52 -6.92
N LYS A 29 11.97 -8.70 -5.96
CA LYS A 29 11.02 -9.09 -4.91
C LYS A 29 9.65 -9.45 -5.48
N LEU A 30 9.12 -8.67 -6.43
CA LEU A 30 7.86 -8.99 -7.11
C LEU A 30 7.98 -10.29 -7.92
N SER A 31 9.08 -10.50 -8.62
CA SER A 31 9.31 -11.70 -9.44
C SER A 31 9.39 -12.98 -8.62
N THR A 32 9.82 -12.88 -7.36
CA THR A 32 9.80 -14.01 -6.42
C THR A 32 8.39 -14.32 -5.93
N PHE A 33 7.50 -13.32 -5.94
CA PHE A 33 6.13 -13.44 -5.46
C PHE A 33 5.15 -13.91 -6.54
N ALA A 34 5.18 -13.32 -7.73
CA ALA A 34 4.33 -13.69 -8.86
C ALA A 34 4.90 -13.17 -10.19
N GLU A 35 4.28 -13.52 -11.31
CA GLU A 35 4.64 -12.96 -12.61
C GLU A 35 4.47 -11.44 -12.61
N VAL A 36 5.52 -10.72 -12.99
CA VAL A 36 5.54 -9.26 -13.04
C VAL A 36 5.16 -8.79 -14.42
N VAL A 37 4.10 -7.98 -14.50
CA VAL A 37 3.68 -7.32 -15.73
C VAL A 37 3.98 -5.82 -15.65
N THR A 38 4.39 -5.25 -16.78
CA THR A 38 4.43 -3.79 -16.95
C THR A 38 3.07 -3.32 -17.44
N VAL A 39 2.45 -2.37 -16.74
CA VAL A 39 1.14 -1.84 -17.12
C VAL A 39 1.30 -0.88 -18.30
N SER A 40 0.58 -1.16 -19.40
CA SER A 40 0.76 -0.46 -20.68
C SER A 40 0.25 0.99 -20.67
N ASN A 41 -0.66 1.32 -19.76
CA ASN A 41 -1.26 2.64 -19.59
C ASN A 41 -1.29 2.99 -18.10
N PRO A 42 -0.15 3.37 -17.50
CA PRO A 42 -0.13 3.84 -16.12
C PRO A 42 -0.94 5.15 -15.99
N SER A 43 -1.28 5.55 -14.77
CA SER A 43 -1.91 6.85 -14.52
C SER A 43 -1.04 8.01 -15.03
N GLU A 44 -1.65 9.15 -15.37
CA GLU A 44 -0.98 10.29 -16.06
C GLU A 44 0.33 10.78 -15.41
N ASP A 45 0.47 10.64 -14.09
CA ASP A 45 1.65 11.09 -13.33
C ASP A 45 2.68 9.98 -13.04
N VAL A 46 2.66 8.87 -13.81
CA VAL A 46 3.47 7.68 -13.53
C VAL A 46 4.17 7.22 -14.81
N ASP A 47 5.51 7.20 -14.78
CA ASP A 47 6.34 6.82 -15.93
C ASP A 47 6.29 5.31 -16.20
N LEU A 48 6.17 4.52 -15.13
CA LEU A 48 6.20 3.06 -15.18
C LEU A 48 5.39 2.49 -14.03
N GLU A 49 4.64 1.43 -14.29
CA GLU A 49 3.97 0.66 -13.25
C GLU A 49 4.26 -0.83 -13.42
N TYR A 50 4.67 -1.45 -12.31
CA TYR A 50 4.73 -2.90 -12.18
C TYR A 50 3.50 -3.39 -11.43
N ALA A 51 2.91 -4.48 -11.92
CA ALA A 51 1.90 -5.22 -11.20
C ALA A 51 2.27 -6.70 -11.12
N ALA A 52 2.00 -7.32 -9.99
CA ALA A 52 2.11 -8.75 -9.79
C ALA A 52 0.88 -9.24 -9.02
N GLU A 53 0.30 -10.35 -9.46
CA GLU A 53 -0.95 -10.87 -8.90
C GLU A 53 -0.82 -12.35 -8.56
N SER A 54 -1.23 -12.70 -7.35
CA SER A 54 -1.43 -14.07 -6.90
C SER A 54 -2.87 -14.27 -6.41
N ASP A 55 -3.18 -15.47 -5.98
CA ASP A 55 -4.44 -15.82 -5.31
C ASP A 55 -4.65 -15.08 -3.97
N ILE A 56 -3.58 -14.56 -3.36
CA ILE A 56 -3.60 -13.90 -2.05
C ILE A 56 -3.74 -12.38 -2.17
N THR A 57 -3.01 -11.76 -3.10
CA THR A 57 -3.02 -10.31 -3.28
C THR A 57 -2.60 -9.92 -4.70
N ARG A 58 -3.09 -8.77 -5.14
CA ARG A 58 -2.50 -8.00 -6.23
C ARG A 58 -1.68 -6.86 -5.64
N ILE A 59 -0.44 -6.72 -6.11
CA ILE A 59 0.46 -5.63 -5.75
C ILE A 59 0.69 -4.80 -7.00
N SER A 60 0.57 -3.48 -6.88
CA SER A 60 0.86 -2.54 -7.97
C SER A 60 1.73 -1.41 -7.47
N ILE A 61 2.81 -1.12 -8.19
CA ILE A 61 3.85 -0.18 -7.77
C ILE A 61 4.12 0.77 -8.93
N GLY A 62 3.86 2.05 -8.70
CA GLY A 62 4.12 3.11 -9.69
C GLY A 62 5.43 3.82 -9.41
N PHE A 63 6.10 4.23 -10.48
CA PHE A 63 7.37 4.94 -10.46
C PHE A 63 7.30 6.26 -11.22
N VAL A 64 8.00 7.26 -10.70
CA VAL A 64 8.39 8.47 -11.42
C VAL A 64 9.91 8.54 -11.41
N GLY A 65 10.52 8.54 -12.59
CA GLY A 65 11.93 8.21 -12.76
C GLY A 65 12.24 6.89 -12.04
N ASN A 66 13.28 6.87 -11.22
CA ASN A 66 13.66 5.69 -10.44
C ASN A 66 13.01 5.61 -9.05
N SER A 67 12.11 6.54 -8.69
CA SER A 67 11.49 6.60 -7.36
C SER A 67 10.10 5.99 -7.36
N ILE A 68 9.78 5.22 -6.32
CA ILE A 68 8.40 4.80 -6.06
C ILE A 68 7.55 6.04 -5.74
N CYS A 69 6.46 6.20 -6.48
CA CYS A 69 5.46 7.24 -6.22
C CYS A 69 4.22 6.67 -5.50
N TYR A 70 3.92 5.39 -5.69
CA TYR A 70 2.95 4.69 -4.87
C TYR A 70 3.18 3.18 -4.78
N LEU A 71 2.64 2.60 -3.71
CA LEU A 71 2.48 1.17 -3.48
C LEU A 71 1.00 0.89 -3.28
N ASN A 72 0.44 -0.11 -3.94
CA ASN A 72 -0.97 -0.46 -3.83
C ASN A 72 -1.14 -1.96 -3.58
N TYR A 73 -1.87 -2.30 -2.52
CA TYR A 73 -2.13 -3.66 -2.08
C TYR A 73 -3.63 -3.94 -2.12
N LEU A 74 -4.04 -4.82 -3.04
CA LEU A 74 -5.40 -5.32 -3.13
C LEU A 74 -5.43 -6.78 -2.69
N THR A 75 -5.64 -6.98 -1.40
CA THR A 75 -5.86 -8.31 -0.79
C THR A 75 -7.26 -8.40 -0.21
N SER A 76 -7.90 -9.57 -0.37
CA SER A 76 -9.17 -9.93 0.27
C SER A 76 -9.01 -10.26 1.75
N LYS A 77 -7.78 -10.52 2.22
CA LYS A 77 -7.45 -10.85 3.61
C LYS A 77 -7.89 -9.73 4.54
N HIS A 78 -8.57 -10.13 5.63
CA HIS A 78 -9.10 -9.25 6.66
C HIS A 78 -10.06 -8.15 6.17
N ASN A 79 -10.88 -8.46 5.15
CA ASN A 79 -11.96 -7.56 4.69
C ASN A 79 -13.37 -8.03 5.06
N SER A 80 -13.53 -9.14 5.81
CA SER A 80 -14.86 -9.73 6.05
C SER A 80 -15.75 -8.96 7.01
N ASN A 81 -15.18 -8.07 7.84
CA ASN A 81 -15.93 -7.20 8.75
C ASN A 81 -15.08 -5.97 9.16
N GLU A 82 -15.72 -5.01 9.85
CA GLU A 82 -15.09 -3.77 10.34
C GLU A 82 -13.87 -4.01 11.21
N LYS A 83 -13.94 -4.95 12.16
CA LYS A 83 -12.83 -5.24 13.06
C LYS A 83 -11.60 -5.75 12.32
N GLN A 84 -11.78 -6.64 11.35
CA GLN A 84 -10.69 -7.13 10.53
C GLN A 84 -10.09 -6.02 9.64
N ARG A 85 -10.96 -5.20 9.03
CA ARG A 85 -10.53 -4.04 8.21
C ARG A 85 -9.72 -3.05 9.04
N ALA A 86 -10.17 -2.76 10.27
CA ALA A 86 -9.45 -1.91 11.21
C ALA A 86 -8.09 -2.49 11.59
N ASN A 87 -8.01 -3.80 11.88
CA ASN A 87 -6.74 -4.47 12.19
C ASN A 87 -5.76 -4.44 11.02
N LYS A 88 -6.26 -4.60 9.78
CA LYS A 88 -5.46 -4.47 8.56
C LYS A 88 -4.92 -3.06 8.40
N LEU A 89 -5.79 -2.05 8.45
CA LEU A 89 -5.41 -0.65 8.36
C LEU A 89 -4.37 -0.28 9.42
N LEU A 90 -4.61 -0.66 10.67
CA LEU A 90 -3.70 -0.40 11.79
C LEU A 90 -2.32 -1.02 11.56
N TRP A 91 -2.24 -2.22 10.97
CA TRP A 91 -0.97 -2.84 10.62
C TRP A 91 -0.19 -1.97 9.63
N PHE A 92 -0.83 -1.51 8.55
CA PHE A 92 -0.18 -0.66 7.55
C PHE A 92 0.23 0.70 8.12
N LEU A 93 -0.60 1.32 8.95
CA LEU A 93 -0.25 2.58 9.62
C LEU A 93 0.98 2.42 10.53
N ASN A 94 1.06 1.33 11.29
CA ASN A 94 2.21 1.07 12.16
C ASN A 94 3.46 0.60 11.42
N HIS A 95 3.30 0.06 10.21
CA HIS A 95 4.42 -0.38 9.40
C HIS A 95 5.13 0.80 8.73
N TYR A 96 4.37 1.71 8.10
CA TYR A 96 4.94 2.85 7.39
C TYR A 96 5.22 4.07 8.29
N GLY A 97 4.63 4.13 9.48
CA GLY A 97 4.83 5.24 10.41
C GLY A 97 4.38 4.91 11.83
N LYS A 98 4.21 5.95 12.65
CA LYS A 98 3.61 5.82 13.98
C LYS A 98 2.28 6.54 14.03
N LEU A 99 1.32 6.03 14.81
CA LEU A 99 -0.01 6.65 14.94
C LEU A 99 0.02 8.14 15.27
N GLY A 100 1.00 8.60 16.05
CA GLY A 100 1.16 10.02 16.41
C GLY A 100 1.80 10.90 15.33
N GLU A 101 2.26 10.33 14.22
CA GLU A 101 2.85 11.06 13.09
C GLU A 101 1.83 11.37 11.98
N TYR A 102 0.63 10.79 12.07
CA TYR A 102 -0.43 11.03 11.11
C TYR A 102 -1.31 12.21 11.56
N ASP A 103 -1.69 13.03 10.59
CA ASP A 103 -2.75 14.04 10.75
C ASP A 103 -4.10 13.37 11.07
N GLU A 104 -5.09 14.18 11.46
CA GLU A 104 -6.47 13.72 11.54
C GLU A 104 -6.91 13.11 10.19
N PRO A 105 -7.46 11.88 10.19
CA PRO A 105 -7.79 11.20 8.94
C PRO A 105 -8.92 11.90 8.21
N LEU A 106 -8.75 12.08 6.90
CA LEU A 106 -9.82 12.54 6.03
C LEU A 106 -10.71 11.35 5.66
N ASP A 107 -11.98 11.41 6.05
CA ASP A 107 -13.01 10.46 5.64
C ASP A 107 -13.86 11.05 4.51
N THR A 108 -13.90 10.35 3.38
CA THR A 108 -14.67 10.75 2.18
C THR A 108 -16.00 9.99 2.03
N GLY A 109 -16.34 9.12 2.98
CA GLY A 109 -17.42 8.15 2.88
C GLY A 109 -17.08 6.89 2.05
N TYR A 110 -15.98 6.92 1.31
CA TYR A 110 -15.50 5.79 0.49
C TYR A 110 -14.07 5.38 0.83
N LEU A 111 -13.25 6.35 1.24
CA LEU A 111 -11.83 6.22 1.55
C LEU A 111 -11.52 6.91 2.87
N LEU A 112 -10.61 6.32 3.63
CA LEU A 112 -9.89 7.00 4.72
C LEU A 112 -8.49 7.38 4.23
N VAL A 113 -8.07 8.62 4.45
CA VAL A 113 -6.74 9.11 4.08
C VAL A 113 -6.01 9.59 5.32
N PHE A 114 -4.87 8.95 5.61
CA PHE A 114 -3.97 9.30 6.71
C PHE A 114 -2.71 9.92 6.12
N ASN A 115 -2.52 11.22 6.35
CA ASN A 115 -1.33 11.93 5.86
C ASN A 115 -0.24 11.92 6.93
N ASN A 116 0.99 11.55 6.55
CA ASN A 116 2.19 11.74 7.34
C ASN A 116 3.06 12.77 6.61
N ARG A 117 2.83 14.06 6.91
CA ARG A 117 3.49 15.16 6.22
C ARG A 117 4.98 15.24 6.53
N SER A 118 5.36 14.90 7.76
CA SER A 118 6.77 14.88 8.21
C SER A 118 7.62 13.94 7.38
N ASN A 119 7.06 12.79 7.00
CA ASN A 119 7.74 11.78 6.19
C ASN A 119 7.30 11.81 4.71
N HIS A 120 6.52 12.82 4.29
CA HIS A 120 6.05 13.01 2.92
C HIS A 120 5.35 11.80 2.29
N PHE A 121 4.43 11.15 3.01
CA PHE A 121 3.61 10.09 2.45
C PHE A 121 2.18 10.11 2.98
N SER A 122 1.28 9.36 2.35
CA SER A 122 -0.08 9.11 2.82
C SER A 122 -0.42 7.64 2.75
N VAL A 123 -1.27 7.16 3.67
CA VAL A 123 -1.91 5.84 3.60
C VAL A 123 -3.39 6.05 3.29
N VAL A 124 -3.84 5.51 2.17
CA VAL A 124 -5.24 5.52 1.72
C VAL A 124 -5.84 4.14 1.88
N PHE A 125 -6.99 4.06 2.52
CA PHE A 125 -7.72 2.81 2.75
C PHE A 125 -9.12 2.88 2.15
N GLY A 126 -9.45 1.92 1.27
CA GLY A 126 -10.78 1.85 0.66
C GLY A 126 -11.79 1.09 1.52
N LEU A 127 -12.91 1.72 1.87
CA LEU A 127 -13.88 1.15 2.82
C LEU A 127 -14.61 -0.10 2.28
N HIS A 128 -14.85 -0.18 0.96
CA HIS A 128 -15.64 -1.28 0.37
C HIS A 128 -14.86 -2.57 0.15
N LYS A 129 -13.68 -2.47 -0.47
CA LYS A 129 -12.85 -3.62 -0.87
C LYS A 129 -11.56 -3.74 -0.05
N GLY A 130 -11.35 -2.84 0.91
CA GLY A 130 -10.17 -2.80 1.75
C GLY A 130 -8.82 -2.67 1.03
N PRO A 131 -8.68 -2.08 -0.19
CA PRO A 131 -7.34 -1.83 -0.72
C PRO A 131 -6.60 -0.87 0.21
N VAL A 132 -5.29 -1.05 0.30
CA VAL A 132 -4.40 -0.12 1.00
C VAL A 132 -3.43 0.42 -0.03
N ARG A 133 -3.37 1.75 -0.18
CA ARG A 133 -2.42 2.43 -1.04
C ARG A 133 -1.56 3.36 -0.21
N ILE A 134 -0.26 3.35 -0.46
CA ILE A 134 0.71 4.26 0.13
C ILE A 134 1.18 5.16 -0.99
N ASN A 135 0.98 6.47 -0.86
CA ASN A 135 1.45 7.44 -1.84
C ASN A 135 2.61 8.21 -1.26
N LYS A 136 3.66 8.39 -2.05
CA LYS A 136 4.64 9.43 -1.79
C LYS A 136 3.98 10.76 -2.10
N LEU A 137 3.97 11.66 -1.12
CA LEU A 137 3.52 13.02 -1.35
C LEU A 137 4.67 13.75 -2.06
N SER A 138 4.35 14.57 -3.05
CA SER A 138 5.35 15.50 -3.58
C SER A 138 5.89 16.31 -2.40
N GLN A 139 7.20 16.47 -2.34
CA GLN A 139 7.76 17.55 -1.53
C GLN A 139 7.22 18.83 -2.17
N GLY A 140 6.14 19.35 -1.61
CA GLY A 140 5.71 20.69 -1.97
C GLY A 140 6.92 21.58 -1.77
N SER A 141 7.36 22.20 -2.85
CA SER A 141 8.07 23.46 -2.79
C SER A 141 7.26 24.38 -1.88
N HIS A 142 7.67 24.47 -0.63
CA HIS A 142 7.56 25.74 0.05
C HIS A 142 8.37 26.74 -0.82
N ASP A 143 7.76 27.90 -1.10
CA ASP A 143 8.26 29.01 -1.92
C ASP A 143 7.87 28.85 -3.42
N VAL A 144 7.00 29.68 -4.01
CA VAL A 144 6.85 31.15 -3.93
C VAL A 144 5.38 31.59 -3.90
#